data_AF-A0A812U4Z3-F1
#
_entry.id   AF-A0A812U4Z3-F1
#
_cell.length_a   1.000
_cell.length_b   1.000
_cell.length_c   1.000
_cell.angle_alpha   90.00
_cell.angle_beta   90.00
_cell.angle_gamma   90.00
#
_symmetry.space_group_name_H-M   'P 1'
#
loop_
_entity.id
_entity.type
_entity.pdbx_description
1 polymer ?
#
loop_
_entity_poly.entity_id
_entity_poly.type
_entity_poly.pdbx_seq_one_letter_code
_entity_poly.pdbx_strand_id
1 'polypeptide(L)' 'MSGDFCSPKCDSRDACPKDMPTGASADPECALRTASGNKYCALLCMSDSDCGQGLCQHILGTGICTYSTETGDLSTLQ' A
#
# COMPACT_ATOMS: atom_id res chain seq x y z
N MET A 1 -0.34 18.18 -10.51
CA MET A 1 -0.37 17.33 -9.31
C MET A 1 0.89 16.50 -9.33
N SER A 2 1.80 16.77 -8.40
CA SER A 2 3.03 15.99 -8.20
C SER A 2 2.77 15.14 -6.98
N GLY A 3 2.60 13.84 -7.16
CA GLY A 3 2.50 12.87 -6.09
C GLY A 3 3.50 11.76 -6.37
N ASP A 4 4.27 11.38 -5.36
CA ASP A 4 5.24 10.30 -5.48
C ASP A 4 4.55 8.97 -5.21
N PHE A 5 4.77 8.00 -6.09
CA PHE A 5 4.32 6.63 -5.90
C PHE A 5 5.44 5.83 -5.22
N CYS A 6 5.33 5.68 -3.90
CA CYS A 6 6.39 5.10 -3.06
C CYS A 6 6.42 3.57 -3.05
N SER A 7 5.51 2.88 -3.75
CA SER A 7 5.52 1.42 -3.81
C SER A 7 6.62 0.91 -4.73
N PRO A 8 7.45 -0.05 -4.28
CA PRO A 8 8.51 -0.61 -5.11
C PRO A 8 7.92 -1.35 -6.32
N LYS A 9 8.66 -1.33 -7.43
CA LYS A 9 8.34 -2.15 -8.60
C LYS A 9 8.57 -3.61 -8.26
N CYS A 10 7.71 -4.50 -8.75
CA CYS A 10 7.95 -5.93 -8.60
C CYS A 10 9.22 -6.35 -9.34
N ASP A 11 9.90 -7.37 -8.81
CA ASP A 11 11.07 -7.94 -9.46
C ASP A 11 10.69 -8.84 -10.66
N SER A 12 11.70 -9.46 -11.29
CA SER A 12 11.48 -10.35 -12.44
C SER A 12 10.75 -11.66 -12.12
N ARG A 13 10.54 -11.96 -10.84
CA ARG A 13 9.79 -13.13 -10.34
C ARG A 13 8.43 -12.74 -9.78
N ASP A 14 7.97 -11.52 -10.04
CA ASP A 14 6.75 -10.94 -9.46
C ASP A 14 6.79 -10.91 -7.91
N ALA A 15 7.99 -10.84 -7.31
CA ALA A 15 8.17 -10.77 -5.87
C ALA A 15 8.32 -9.32 -5.38
N CYS A 16 7.98 -9.15 -4.11
CA CYS A 16 8.06 -7.88 -3.40
C CYS A 16 9.08 -7.95 -2.26
N PRO A 17 9.69 -6.82 -1.90
CA PRO A 17 10.64 -6.80 -0.82
C PRO A 17 9.90 -7.01 0.51
N LYS A 18 10.62 -7.54 1.50
CA LYS A 18 10.06 -7.98 2.80
C LYS A 18 10.25 -6.96 3.92
N ASP A 19 10.85 -5.82 3.61
CA ASP A 19 11.07 -4.71 4.52
C ASP A 19 9.76 -3.96 4.77
N MET A 20 9.00 -4.47 5.73
CA MET A 20 7.72 -3.89 6.09
C MET A 20 7.85 -2.68 7.00
N PRO A 21 6.95 -1.69 6.83
CA PRO A 21 6.79 -0.65 7.82
C PRO A 21 6.48 -1.27 9.19
N THR A 22 7.02 -0.65 10.23
CA THR A 22 6.94 -1.19 11.59
C THR A 22 5.48 -1.39 12.02
N GLY A 23 5.17 -2.60 12.50
CA GLY A 23 3.83 -2.95 12.98
C GLY A 23 2.84 -3.37 11.88
N ALA A 24 3.22 -3.34 10.60
CA ALA A 24 2.40 -3.96 9.57
C ALA A 24 2.51 -5.49 9.65
N SER A 25 1.37 -6.16 9.55
CA SER A 25 1.25 -7.62 9.52
C SER A 25 0.76 -8.15 8.17
N ALA A 26 0.30 -7.27 7.28
CA ALA A 26 -0.01 -7.64 5.90
C ALA A 26 1.22 -8.15 5.16
N ASP A 27 1.01 -9.12 4.27
CA ASP A 27 2.04 -9.62 3.37
C ASP A 27 2.10 -8.76 2.09
N PRO A 28 3.29 -8.55 1.51
CA PRO A 28 3.44 -7.77 0.30
C PRO A 28 3.09 -8.63 -0.91
N GLU A 29 2.23 -8.09 -1.77
CA GLU A 29 1.81 -8.75 -3.00
C GLU A 29 2.08 -7.86 -4.20
N CYS A 30 2.49 -8.48 -5.30
CA CYS A 30 2.65 -7.81 -6.60
C CYS A 30 1.28 -7.61 -7.27
N ALA A 31 0.41 -6.85 -6.62
CA ALA A 31 -1.01 -6.74 -6.95
C ALA A 31 -1.36 -5.49 -7.78
N LEU A 32 -0.52 -4.44 -7.75
CA LEU A 32 -0.80 -3.20 -8.46
C LEU A 32 -0.28 -3.25 -9.88
N ARG A 33 -1.07 -2.76 -10.84
CA ARG A 33 -0.69 -2.67 -12.24
C ARG A 33 -1.03 -1.30 -12.81
N THR A 34 -0.06 -0.65 -13.45
CA THR A 34 -0.30 0.61 -14.17
C THR A 34 -0.87 0.34 -15.56
N ALA A 35 -1.48 1.36 -16.17
CA ALA A 35 -1.96 1.29 -17.56
C ALA A 35 -0.83 0.99 -18.56
N SER A 36 0.40 1.40 -18.26
CA SER A 36 1.60 1.08 -19.03
C SER A 36 2.10 -0.36 -18.85
N GLY A 37 1.48 -1.15 -17.98
CA GLY A 37 1.78 -2.57 -17.76
C GLY A 37 2.84 -2.85 -16.70
N ASN A 38 3.39 -1.84 -16.02
CA ASN A 38 4.29 -2.06 -14.90
C ASN A 38 3.52 -2.59 -13.69
N LYS A 39 4.12 -3.54 -12.98
CA LYS A 39 3.57 -4.06 -11.73
C LYS A 39 4.33 -3.51 -10.52
N TYR A 40 3.60 -3.28 -9.45
CA TYR A 40 4.12 -2.71 -8.21
C TYR A 40 3.57 -3.44 -6.99
N CYS A 41 4.34 -3.37 -5.91
CA CYS A 41 4.02 -4.00 -4.65
C CYS A 41 2.99 -3.20 -3.86
N ALA A 42 2.07 -3.93 -3.24
CA ALA A 42 1.12 -3.40 -2.27
C ALA A 42 1.01 -4.34 -1.09
N LEU A 43 0.72 -3.78 0.06
CA LEU A 43 0.33 -4.53 1.25
C LEU A 43 -1.18 -4.73 1.20
N LEU A 44 -1.62 -5.98 1.03
CA LEU A 44 -3.04 -6.30 1.02
C LEU A 44 -3.56 -6.41 2.45
N CYS A 45 -4.67 -5.74 2.73
CA CYS A 45 -5.25 -5.65 4.07
C CYS A 45 -6.73 -5.98 4.07
N MET A 46 -7.22 -6.38 5.25
CA MET A 46 -8.64 -6.50 5.55
C MET A 46 -9.08 -5.41 6.53
N SER A 47 -8.14 -4.84 7.28
CA SER A 47 -8.37 -3.84 8.31
C SER A 47 -7.15 -2.93 8.50
N ASP A 48 -7.35 -1.76 9.12
CA ASP A 48 -6.26 -0.81 9.40
C ASP A 48 -5.14 -1.41 10.27
N SER A 49 -5.48 -2.35 11.15
CA SER A 49 -4.48 -3.03 11.99
C SER A 49 -3.47 -3.85 11.20
N ASP A 50 -3.79 -4.24 9.96
CA ASP A 50 -2.84 -4.97 9.11
C ASP A 50 -1.72 -4.06 8.57
N CYS A 51 -1.94 -2.75 8.61
CA CYS A 51 -1.10 -1.73 7.99
C CYS A 51 -0.13 -1.04 8.95
N GLY A 52 -0.15 -1.40 10.24
CA GLY A 52 0.67 -0.74 11.26
C GLY A 52 0.24 0.71 11.47
N GLN A 53 1.05 1.67 10.98
CA GLN A 53 0.73 3.09 11.01
C GLN A 53 -0.05 3.60 9.79
N GLY A 54 -0.28 2.73 8.80
CA GLY A 54 -1.06 3.05 7.61
C GLY A 54 -2.55 2.82 7.81
N LEU A 55 -3.31 3.06 6.74
CA LEU A 55 -4.75 2.80 6.68
C LEU A 55 -5.08 1.86 5.53
N CYS A 56 -6.03 0.97 5.76
CA CYS A 56 -6.52 0.02 4.79
C CYS A 56 -7.57 0.67 3.87
N GLN A 57 -7.17 0.95 2.64
CA GLN A 57 -8.03 1.58 1.63
C GLN A 57 -8.53 0.54 0.65
N HIS A 58 -9.85 0.35 0.59
CA HIS A 58 -10.47 -0.62 -0.30
C HIS A 58 -10.72 -0.03 -1.68
N ILE A 59 -10.13 -0.66 -2.70
CA ILE A 59 -10.32 -0.33 -4.11
C ILE A 59 -10.84 -1.57 -4.80
N LEU A 60 -12.03 -1.48 -5.41
CA LEU A 60 -12.66 -2.59 -6.15
C LEU A 60 -12.77 -3.91 -5.35
N GLY A 61 -12.98 -3.82 -4.04
CA GLY A 61 -13.11 -4.97 -3.15
C GLY A 61 -11.78 -5.52 -2.59
N THR A 62 -10.64 -4.92 -2.97
CA THR A 62 -9.32 -5.27 -2.44
C THR A 62 -8.80 -4.15 -1.54
N GLY A 63 -8.48 -4.45 -0.28
CA GLY A 63 -7.87 -3.51 0.65
C GLY A 63 -6.38 -3.38 0.40
N ILE A 64 -5.86 -2.15 0.37
CA ILE A 64 -4.44 -1.84 0.23
C ILE A 64 -4.02 -0.87 1.34
N CYS A 65 -2.92 -1.17 2.02
CA CYS A 65 -2.34 -0.24 2.98
C CYS A 65 -1.78 0.99 2.28
N THR A 66 -2.22 2.15 2.73
CA THR A 66 -1.74 3.46 2.28
C THR A 66 -1.10 4.19 3.44
N TYR A 67 -0.04 4.93 3.13
CA TYR A 67 0.76 5.67 4.11
C TYR A 67 0.81 7.12 3.66
N SER A 68 -0.01 7.95 4.30
CA SER A 68 0.04 9.39 4.11
C SER A 68 1.27 9.94 4.82
N THR A 69 2.04 10.80 4.14
CA THR A 69 3.11 11.58 4.79
C THR A 69 2.55 12.68 5.70
N GLU A 70 1.25 12.99 5.57
CA GLU A 70 0.52 13.75 6.57
C GLU A 70 0.12 12.81 7.71
N THR A 71 0.85 12.94 8.81
CA THR A 71 0.61 12.24 10.07
C THR A 71 -0.85 12.38 10.49
N GLY A 72 -1.63 11.30 10.36
CA GLY A 72 -2.81 11.04 11.19
C GLY A 72 -3.84 12.16 11.33
N ASP A 73 -4.27 12.81 10.24
CA ASP A 73 -5.47 13.65 10.28
C ASP A 73 -6.47 13.25 9.19
N LEU A 74 -7.06 12.06 9.38
CA LEU A 74 -8.37 11.74 8.81
C LEU A 74 -9.50 12.13 9.79
N SER A 75 -9.21 13.05 10.71
CA SER A 75 -10.15 13.56 11.72
C SER A 75 -10.77 14.93 11.38
N THR A 76 -10.36 15.60 10.29
CA THR A 76 -10.84 16.97 10.03
C THR A 76 -11.53 17.20 8.67
N LEU A 77 -12.17 16.18 8.10
CA LEU A 77 -13.19 16.41 7.05
C LEU A 77 -14.58 16.10 7.60
N GLN A 78 -15.04 17.01 8.46
CA GLN A 78 -16.47 17.31 8.65
C GLN A 78 -16.92 18.34 7.62
#